data_AF-A0A812C0H4-F1
#
_entry.id   AF-A0A812C0H4-F1
#
_cell.length_a   1.000
_cell.length_b   1.000
_cell.length_c   1.000
_cell.angle_alpha   90.00
_cell.angle_beta   90.00
_cell.angle_gamma   90.00
#
_symmetry.space_group_name_H-M   'P 1'
#
loop_
_entity.id
_entity.type
_entity.pdbx_description
1 polymer ?
#
loop_
_entity_poly.entity_id
_entity_poly.type
_entity_poly.pdbx_seq_one_letter_code
_entity_poly.pdbx_strand_id
1 'polypeptide(L)'
;MLQRDLERLMEVEKRVNKLPLGSGAIAGHPFNVDREFLAKELGFAEITGNSSDSVSDRDFILEFMFCGSMVSTHLSRWAEDLILYCTKEFNFVHLSDAYSTGSSLMPQKKNADSLELIRGKSGRIFGYCSGFMMTVKGTPSTYNKDFQEDKEAMFEVYDTLTGILQVATGVLSTLTINKEKMYEALSPDMLSTDLAYYLVRKGVPFREAHSLSGKCVALAENKSCLLTNLTVKELKSVCDHFDDDVQEVWNYTNSVEQYNCNGGTGKKSPGVDSSDVICSQSGVDSSDVIRSQSGVDSSDVIRSQPGVNSSDIIRSQPGGDLSDVIRSQPGVDSSDVIHSQPEVDKFDSLSPILSLVLTRPM
;
A
#
# COMPACT_ATOMS: atom_id res chain seq x y z
N MET A 1 -6.98 -1.74 -0.61
CA MET A 1 -5.51 -1.70 -0.80
C MET A 1 -4.83 -2.07 0.49
N LEU A 2 -5.02 -1.28 1.57
CA LEU A 2 -4.45 -1.55 2.89
C LEU A 2 -4.79 -2.93 3.48
N GLN A 3 -5.99 -3.49 3.22
CA GLN A 3 -6.32 -4.87 3.62
C GLN A 3 -5.31 -5.90 3.09
N ARG A 4 -4.89 -5.79 1.83
CA ARG A 4 -3.88 -6.70 1.26
C ARG A 4 -2.50 -6.46 1.87
N ASP A 5 -2.22 -5.26 2.36
CA ASP A 5 -0.95 -5.01 3.02
C ASP A 5 -0.94 -5.60 4.43
N LEU A 6 -2.09 -5.56 5.13
CA LEU A 6 -2.28 -6.29 6.38
C LEU A 6 -2.12 -7.80 6.17
N GLU A 7 -2.74 -8.38 5.13
CA GLU A 7 -2.56 -9.79 4.78
C GLU A 7 -1.07 -10.16 4.59
N ARG A 8 -0.31 -9.33 3.86
CA ARG A 8 1.14 -9.54 3.70
C ARG A 8 1.90 -9.44 5.02
N LEU A 9 1.57 -8.48 5.88
CA LEU A 9 2.21 -8.36 7.20
C LEU A 9 1.93 -9.59 8.07
N MET A 10 0.70 -10.11 8.06
CA MET A 10 0.34 -11.36 8.76
C MET A 10 1.09 -12.58 8.20
N GLU A 11 1.39 -12.59 6.91
CA GLU A 11 2.22 -13.65 6.30
C GLU A 11 3.70 -13.52 6.71
N VAL A 12 4.24 -12.30 6.76
CA VAL A 12 5.61 -12.03 7.24
C VAL A 12 5.76 -12.40 8.71
N GLU A 13 4.78 -12.07 9.55
CA GLU A 13 4.77 -12.40 10.98
C GLU A 13 5.01 -13.91 11.21
N LYS A 14 4.38 -14.78 10.42
CA LYS A 14 4.59 -16.24 10.51
C LYS A 14 6.02 -16.67 10.23
N ARG A 15 6.74 -15.97 9.34
CA ARG A 15 8.14 -16.26 9.02
C ARG A 15 9.11 -15.64 10.02
N VAL A 16 8.78 -14.48 10.56
CA VAL A 16 9.52 -13.83 11.66
C VAL A 16 9.42 -14.66 12.94
N ASN A 17 8.28 -15.31 13.18
CA ASN A 17 8.00 -16.07 14.40
C ASN A 17 8.67 -17.47 14.43
N LYS A 18 9.95 -17.54 14.07
CA LYS A 18 10.80 -18.73 14.16
C LYS A 18 12.04 -18.45 15.01
N LEU A 19 12.35 -19.31 15.98
CA LEU A 19 13.44 -19.11 16.94
C LEU A 19 14.81 -19.39 16.31
N PRO A 20 15.72 -18.40 16.20
CA PRO A 20 17.09 -18.62 15.76
C PRO A 20 18.04 -19.02 16.91
N LEU A 21 17.65 -18.78 18.17
CA LEU A 21 18.45 -19.09 19.36
C LEU A 21 18.77 -20.59 19.43
N GLY A 22 20.02 -20.91 19.80
CA GLY A 22 20.56 -22.27 19.73
C GLY A 22 21.29 -22.61 18.43
N SER A 23 21.40 -21.67 17.49
CA SER A 23 22.20 -21.84 16.26
C SER A 23 23.71 -21.63 16.46
N GLY A 24 24.12 -21.10 17.61
CA GLY A 24 25.53 -20.82 17.90
C GLY A 24 26.12 -19.81 16.92
N ALA A 25 27.41 -19.94 16.62
CA ALA A 25 28.10 -19.04 15.69
C ALA A 25 27.89 -19.40 14.21
N ILE A 26 27.69 -20.70 13.91
CA ILE A 26 27.52 -21.22 12.53
C ILE A 26 27.00 -22.67 12.53
N ALA A 27 27.61 -23.56 13.33
CA ALA A 27 27.41 -25.01 13.23
C ALA A 27 26.42 -25.59 14.25
N GLY A 28 25.64 -24.74 14.93
CA GLY A 28 24.74 -25.14 16.01
C GLY A 28 25.36 -25.00 17.40
N HIS A 29 24.57 -25.34 18.42
CA HIS A 29 24.98 -25.26 19.82
C HIS A 29 25.62 -26.58 20.29
N PRO A 30 26.87 -26.58 20.80
CA PRO A 30 27.61 -27.82 21.09
C PRO A 30 27.16 -28.53 22.38
N PHE A 31 26.36 -27.89 23.23
CA PHE A 31 25.95 -28.44 24.53
C PHE A 31 24.54 -29.04 24.54
N ASN A 32 24.01 -29.44 23.37
CA ASN A 32 22.72 -30.11 23.22
C ASN A 32 21.57 -29.41 23.98
N VAL A 33 21.48 -28.08 23.79
CA VAL A 33 20.40 -27.27 24.39
C VAL A 33 19.09 -27.60 23.72
N ASP A 34 18.03 -27.73 24.52
CA ASP A 34 16.68 -27.96 24.04
C ASP A 34 16.13 -26.67 23.40
N ARG A 35 16.16 -26.61 22.06
CA ARG A 35 15.65 -25.46 21.31
C ARG A 35 14.13 -25.37 21.28
N GLU A 36 13.44 -26.51 21.41
CA GLU A 36 11.97 -26.53 21.48
C GLU A 36 11.49 -25.93 22.80
N PHE A 37 12.18 -26.27 23.90
CA PHE A 37 11.99 -25.59 25.18
C PHE A 37 12.21 -24.08 25.06
N LEU A 38 13.33 -23.65 24.45
CA LEU A 38 13.59 -22.21 24.25
C LEU A 38 12.53 -21.50 23.40
N ALA A 39 12.04 -22.16 22.34
CA ALA A 39 11.03 -21.59 21.45
C ALA A 39 9.74 -21.35 22.23
N LYS A 40 9.30 -22.35 22.99
CA LYS A 40 8.12 -22.26 23.85
C LYS A 40 8.25 -21.17 24.92
N GLU A 41 9.38 -21.10 25.62
CA GLU A 41 9.61 -20.09 26.67
C GLU A 41 9.64 -18.66 26.13
N LEU A 42 10.10 -18.47 24.90
CA LEU A 42 10.19 -17.15 24.25
C LEU A 42 8.97 -16.82 23.37
N GLY A 43 7.97 -17.71 23.32
CA GLY A 43 6.74 -17.49 22.56
C GLY A 43 6.87 -17.68 21.04
N PHE A 44 7.93 -18.35 20.57
CA PHE A 44 8.11 -18.66 19.16
C PHE A 44 7.24 -19.85 18.74
N ALA A 45 6.73 -19.81 17.50
CA ALA A 45 5.90 -20.89 16.96
C ALA A 45 6.70 -22.14 16.62
N GLU A 46 7.93 -21.97 16.12
CA GLU A 46 8.82 -23.06 15.71
C GLU A 46 10.29 -22.66 15.80
N ILE A 47 11.20 -23.62 15.69
CA ILE A 47 12.64 -23.39 15.58
C ILE A 47 13.08 -23.27 14.11
N THR A 48 14.15 -22.52 13.85
CA THR A 48 14.78 -22.53 12.52
C THR A 48 15.47 -23.86 12.22
N GLY A 49 15.43 -24.30 10.95
CA GLY A 49 15.88 -25.62 10.52
C GLY A 49 17.39 -25.77 10.26
N ASN A 50 18.14 -24.66 10.13
CA ASN A 50 19.57 -24.70 9.84
C ASN A 50 20.31 -23.57 10.57
N SER A 51 21.43 -23.90 11.23
CA SER A 51 22.18 -22.95 12.05
C SER A 51 22.94 -21.91 11.23
N SER A 52 23.49 -22.29 10.08
CA SER A 52 24.19 -21.37 9.19
C SER A 52 23.20 -20.36 8.61
N ASP A 53 22.07 -20.84 8.12
CA ASP A 53 20.98 -20.01 7.63
C ASP A 53 20.52 -19.00 8.70
N SER A 54 20.24 -19.48 9.92
CA SER A 54 19.75 -18.63 11.02
C SER A 54 20.65 -17.47 11.40
N VAL A 55 21.97 -17.60 11.23
CA VAL A 55 22.93 -16.55 11.59
C VAL A 55 23.24 -15.61 10.42
N SER A 56 23.01 -16.03 9.18
CA SER A 56 23.22 -15.21 7.97
C SER A 56 21.96 -14.58 7.40
N ASP A 57 20.79 -15.21 7.56
CA ASP A 57 19.54 -14.78 6.94
C ASP A 57 19.08 -13.41 7.47
N ARG A 58 18.59 -12.58 6.54
CA ARG A 58 17.99 -11.26 6.80
C ARG A 58 16.73 -11.03 5.97
N ASP A 59 16.18 -12.09 5.37
CA ASP A 59 14.98 -12.02 4.53
C ASP A 59 13.80 -11.46 5.32
N PHE A 60 13.65 -11.84 6.59
CA PHE A 60 12.56 -11.32 7.44
C PHE A 60 12.58 -9.79 7.60
N ILE A 61 13.76 -9.16 7.56
CA ILE A 61 13.91 -7.70 7.61
C ILE A 61 13.59 -7.08 6.24
N LEU A 62 14.08 -7.69 5.16
CA LEU A 62 13.77 -7.25 3.80
C LEU A 62 12.28 -7.36 3.48
N GLU A 63 11.62 -8.45 3.86
CA GLU A 63 10.19 -8.65 3.69
C GLU A 63 9.38 -7.61 4.48
N PHE A 64 9.78 -7.32 5.73
CA PHE A 64 9.16 -6.25 6.51
C PHE A 64 9.30 -4.88 5.82
N MET A 65 10.50 -4.52 5.38
CA MET A 65 10.73 -3.24 4.70
C MET A 65 10.03 -3.16 3.34
N PHE A 66 9.93 -4.28 2.62
CA PHE A 66 9.13 -4.37 1.41
C PHE A 66 7.64 -4.14 1.71
N CYS A 67 7.10 -4.78 2.75
CA CYS A 67 5.72 -4.54 3.19
C CYS A 67 5.50 -3.08 3.59
N GLY A 68 6.42 -2.49 4.35
CA GLY A 68 6.40 -1.06 4.69
C GLY A 68 6.43 -0.16 3.44
N SER A 69 7.23 -0.51 2.44
CA SER A 69 7.28 0.20 1.16
C SER A 69 5.94 0.14 0.41
N MET A 70 5.29 -1.02 0.40
CA MET A 70 3.96 -1.19 -0.20
C MET A 70 2.89 -0.37 0.54
N VAL A 71 2.83 -0.45 1.86
CA VAL A 71 1.90 0.35 2.69
C VAL A 71 2.09 1.84 2.40
N SER A 72 3.33 2.32 2.46
CA SER A 72 3.64 3.74 2.27
C SER A 72 3.32 4.23 0.85
N THR A 73 3.45 3.38 -0.17
CA THR A 73 3.08 3.70 -1.56
C THR A 73 1.56 3.79 -1.74
N HIS A 74 0.80 2.91 -1.08
CA HIS A 74 -0.65 3.00 -1.07
C HIS A 74 -1.13 4.25 -0.32
N LEU A 75 -0.50 4.60 0.80
CA LEU A 75 -0.76 5.84 1.53
C LEU A 75 -0.36 7.08 0.73
N SER A 76 0.71 7.05 -0.06
CA SER A 76 1.11 8.19 -0.89
C SER A 76 0.10 8.47 -1.99
N ARG A 77 -0.49 7.42 -2.59
CA ARG A 77 -1.58 7.59 -3.57
C ARG A 77 -2.84 8.20 -2.92
N TRP A 78 -3.22 7.69 -1.76
CA TRP A 78 -4.34 8.26 -0.99
C TRP A 78 -4.09 9.72 -0.58
N ALA A 79 -2.85 10.03 -0.18
CA ALA A 79 -2.45 11.39 0.15
C ALA A 79 -2.52 12.33 -1.06
N GLU A 80 -2.12 11.87 -2.26
CA GLU A 80 -2.25 12.65 -3.50
C GLU A 80 -3.70 13.05 -3.78
N ASP A 81 -4.63 12.09 -3.70
CA ASP A 81 -6.05 12.34 -3.94
C ASP A 81 -6.56 13.43 -2.97
N LEU A 82 -6.25 13.32 -1.68
CA LEU A 82 -6.70 14.30 -0.69
C LEU A 82 -6.01 15.66 -0.82
N ILE A 83 -4.73 15.71 -1.21
CA ILE A 83 -4.02 16.98 -1.51
C ILE A 83 -4.75 17.71 -2.65
N LEU A 84 -5.09 17.00 -3.74
CA LEU A 84 -5.84 17.57 -4.84
C LEU A 84 -7.24 18.01 -4.40
N TYR A 85 -7.95 17.18 -3.63
CA TYR A 85 -9.31 17.46 -3.19
C TYR A 85 -9.42 18.64 -2.21
N CYS A 86 -8.34 19.00 -1.51
CA CYS A 86 -8.31 20.17 -0.63
C CYS A 86 -7.80 21.47 -1.29
N THR A 87 -7.44 21.44 -2.56
CA THR A 87 -7.11 22.66 -3.32
C THR A 87 -8.32 23.59 -3.44
N LYS A 88 -8.11 24.86 -3.79
CA LYS A 88 -9.21 25.83 -3.97
C LYS A 88 -10.04 25.52 -5.21
N GLU A 89 -9.40 24.93 -6.22
CA GLU A 89 -9.97 24.55 -7.50
C GLU A 89 -11.00 23.42 -7.34
N PHE A 90 -10.68 22.42 -6.51
CA PHE A 90 -11.60 21.29 -6.24
C PHE A 90 -12.50 21.55 -5.03
N ASN A 91 -11.91 21.93 -3.89
CA ASN A 91 -12.60 22.26 -2.65
C ASN A 91 -13.58 21.17 -2.15
N PHE A 92 -13.28 19.89 -2.41
CA PHE A 92 -14.11 18.74 -2.02
C PHE A 92 -13.90 18.34 -0.56
N VAL A 93 -12.68 18.48 -0.04
CA VAL A 93 -12.31 18.05 1.32
C VAL A 93 -11.61 19.18 2.06
N HIS A 94 -11.85 19.28 3.37
CA HIS A 94 -11.21 20.26 4.25
C HIS A 94 -10.53 19.53 5.40
N LEU A 95 -9.24 19.79 5.58
CA LEU A 95 -8.46 19.24 6.68
C LEU A 95 -8.74 20.03 7.97
N SER A 96 -8.73 19.31 9.10
CA SER A 96 -8.77 19.93 10.42
C SER A 96 -7.45 20.63 10.74
N ASP A 97 -7.48 21.66 11.57
CA ASP A 97 -6.29 22.45 11.95
C ASP A 97 -5.18 21.60 12.61
N ALA A 98 -5.55 20.47 13.25
CA ALA A 98 -4.58 19.54 13.83
C ALA A 98 -3.66 18.87 12.80
N TYR A 99 -4.09 18.80 11.53
CA TYR A 99 -3.37 18.09 10.45
C TYR A 99 -3.09 18.99 9.24
N SER A 100 -3.22 20.31 9.39
CA SER A 100 -2.92 21.28 8.35
C SER A 100 -2.30 22.53 8.95
N THR A 101 -1.32 23.13 8.28
CA THR A 101 -0.82 24.44 8.71
C THR A 101 -1.57 25.58 8.04
N GLY A 102 -1.82 26.65 8.79
CA GLY A 102 -2.44 27.87 8.29
C GLY A 102 -1.39 28.95 7.98
N SER A 103 -1.73 29.87 7.07
CA SER A 103 -0.96 31.12 6.94
C SER A 103 -1.48 32.16 7.93
N SER A 104 -0.58 32.81 8.68
CA SER A 104 -0.95 33.92 9.58
C SER A 104 -1.54 35.13 8.85
N LEU A 105 -1.18 35.33 7.57
CA LEU A 105 -1.70 36.40 6.72
C LEU A 105 -2.95 35.98 5.93
N MET A 106 -3.14 34.69 5.70
CA MET A 106 -4.27 34.14 4.94
C MET A 106 -4.95 33.01 5.74
N PRO A 107 -5.87 33.34 6.66
CA PRO A 107 -6.46 32.37 7.59
C PRO A 107 -7.23 31.23 6.89
N GLN A 108 -7.69 31.45 5.66
CA GLN A 108 -8.38 30.46 4.83
C GLN A 108 -7.44 29.54 4.02
N LYS A 109 -6.13 29.79 4.02
CA LYS A 109 -5.13 28.97 3.35
C LYS A 109 -4.64 27.91 4.34
N LYS A 110 -5.11 26.67 4.14
CA LYS A 110 -4.64 25.48 4.85
C LYS A 110 -3.73 24.67 3.94
N ASN A 111 -2.50 24.42 4.36
CA ASN A 111 -1.58 23.55 3.66
C ASN A 111 -1.78 22.10 4.14
N ALA A 112 -1.61 21.14 3.24
CA ALA A 112 -1.85 19.73 3.52
C ALA A 112 -0.58 19.04 4.05
N ASP A 113 0.12 19.64 5.02
CA ASP A 113 1.46 19.20 5.47
C ASP A 113 1.47 17.73 5.90
N SER A 114 0.43 17.29 6.62
CA SER A 114 0.30 15.89 7.05
C SER A 114 0.33 14.91 5.87
N LEU A 115 -0.39 15.22 4.80
CA LEU A 115 -0.48 14.42 3.58
C LEU A 115 0.80 14.51 2.76
N GLU A 116 1.41 15.70 2.66
CA GLU A 116 2.68 15.89 1.98
C GLU A 116 3.82 15.12 2.66
N LEU A 117 3.83 15.09 4.00
CA LEU A 117 4.76 14.28 4.79
C LEU A 117 4.53 12.78 4.54
N ILE A 118 3.28 12.30 4.58
CA ILE A 118 2.96 10.90 4.26
C ILE A 118 3.48 10.54 2.86
N ARG A 119 3.22 11.40 1.86
CA ARG A 119 3.68 11.21 0.48
C ARG A 119 5.20 11.21 0.37
N GLY A 120 5.91 12.10 1.09
CA GLY A 120 7.38 12.15 1.07
C GLY A 120 8.04 10.96 1.77
N LYS A 121 7.42 10.44 2.84
CA LYS A 121 7.97 9.30 3.59
C LYS A 121 7.95 7.98 2.82
N SER A 122 7.10 7.84 1.80
CA SER A 122 7.11 6.63 0.95
C SER A 122 8.46 6.44 0.24
N GLY A 123 9.05 7.51 -0.30
CA GLY A 123 10.38 7.48 -0.91
C GLY A 123 11.47 7.13 0.10
N ARG A 124 11.37 7.62 1.34
CA ARG A 124 12.32 7.31 2.42
C ARG A 124 12.29 5.83 2.78
N ILE A 125 11.09 5.26 2.99
CA ILE A 125 10.92 3.84 3.33
C ILE A 125 11.44 2.95 2.19
N PHE A 126 11.09 3.26 0.94
CA PHE A 126 11.60 2.52 -0.21
C PHE A 126 13.13 2.58 -0.31
N GLY A 127 13.74 3.75 -0.02
CA GLY A 127 15.18 3.93 0.01
C GLY A 127 15.88 2.97 0.99
N TYR A 128 15.35 2.80 2.20
CA TYR A 128 15.88 1.84 3.17
C TYR A 128 15.78 0.39 2.67
N CYS A 129 14.62 0.01 2.12
CA CYS A 129 14.43 -1.32 1.55
C CYS A 129 15.43 -1.60 0.42
N SER A 130 15.56 -0.68 -0.53
CA SER A 130 16.47 -0.82 -1.66
C SER A 130 17.94 -0.82 -1.22
N GLY A 131 18.30 0.03 -0.25
CA GLY A 131 19.66 0.13 0.28
C GLY A 131 20.08 -1.18 0.96
N PHE A 132 19.27 -1.67 1.90
CA PHE A 132 19.59 -2.90 2.63
C PHE A 132 19.58 -4.14 1.72
N MET A 133 18.69 -4.20 0.72
CA MET A 133 18.71 -5.27 -0.29
C MET A 133 20.06 -5.31 -1.03
N MET A 134 20.63 -4.14 -1.31
CA MET A 134 21.95 -4.06 -1.94
C MET A 134 23.09 -4.42 -0.98
N THR A 135 22.93 -4.19 0.33
CA THR A 135 23.88 -4.67 1.36
C THR A 135 23.93 -6.19 1.42
N VAL A 136 22.77 -6.87 1.34
CA VAL A 136 22.69 -8.34 1.39
C VAL A 136 23.13 -9.00 0.07
N LYS A 137 23.03 -8.28 -1.05
CA LYS A 137 23.31 -8.83 -2.38
C LYS A 137 24.75 -9.37 -2.48
N GLY A 138 24.85 -10.67 -2.72
CA GLY A 138 26.13 -11.34 -3.01
C GLY A 138 27.06 -11.50 -1.82
N THR A 139 26.58 -11.33 -0.58
CA THR A 139 27.36 -11.67 0.61
C THR A 139 27.66 -13.18 0.63
N PRO A 140 28.91 -13.62 0.85
CA PRO A 140 29.21 -15.04 0.96
C PRO A 140 28.66 -15.61 2.27
N SER A 141 28.38 -16.92 2.33
CA SER A 141 28.07 -17.56 3.61
C SER A 141 29.27 -17.44 4.57
N THR A 142 29.09 -17.28 5.88
CA THR A 142 27.82 -17.29 6.63
C THR A 142 27.54 -15.90 7.22
N TYR A 143 27.85 -15.63 8.49
CA TYR A 143 27.72 -14.29 9.05
C TYR A 143 28.81 -13.36 8.53
N ASN A 144 28.41 -12.17 8.08
CA ASN A 144 29.30 -11.07 7.72
C ASN A 144 28.94 -9.82 8.52
N LYS A 145 29.91 -8.92 8.67
CA LYS A 145 29.70 -7.69 9.45
C LYS A 145 28.74 -6.71 8.76
N ASP A 146 28.59 -6.84 7.44
CA ASP A 146 27.61 -6.14 6.59
C ASP A 146 26.19 -6.25 7.16
N PHE A 147 25.85 -7.39 7.80
CA PHE A 147 24.55 -7.59 8.42
C PHE A 147 24.30 -6.75 9.68
N GLN A 148 25.21 -5.85 10.08
CA GLN A 148 24.94 -4.89 11.15
C GLN A 148 24.11 -3.69 10.68
N GLU A 149 24.06 -3.43 9.37
CA GLU A 149 23.23 -2.39 8.74
C GLU A 149 21.72 -2.69 8.81
N ASP A 150 21.36 -3.89 9.29
CA ASP A 150 19.98 -4.37 9.39
C ASP A 150 19.11 -3.54 10.36
N LYS A 151 19.69 -3.13 11.49
CA LYS A 151 18.99 -2.48 12.60
C LYS A 151 18.53 -1.07 12.27
N GLU A 152 19.45 -0.22 11.80
CA GLU A 152 19.13 1.20 11.57
C GLU A 152 18.05 1.36 10.50
N ALA A 153 18.18 0.61 9.40
CA ALA A 153 17.20 0.59 8.33
C ALA A 153 15.82 0.10 8.82
N MET A 154 15.80 -1.02 9.55
CA MET A 154 14.55 -1.60 10.06
C MET A 154 13.86 -0.70 11.08
N PHE A 155 14.60 -0.16 12.06
CA PHE A 155 14.05 0.71 13.10
C PHE A 155 13.45 2.00 12.52
N GLU A 156 14.16 2.64 11.59
CA GLU A 156 13.65 3.86 10.97
C GLU A 156 12.40 3.60 10.12
N VAL A 157 12.34 2.47 9.42
CA VAL A 157 11.13 2.05 8.69
C VAL A 157 9.98 1.82 9.65
N TYR A 158 10.21 1.11 10.76
CA TYR A 158 9.19 0.85 11.79
C TYR A 158 8.63 2.14 12.40
N ASP A 159 9.50 3.04 12.85
CA ASP A 159 9.11 4.30 13.47
C ASP A 159 8.35 5.19 12.49
N THR A 160 8.85 5.30 11.25
CA THR A 160 8.19 6.08 10.20
C THR A 160 6.82 5.49 9.86
N LEU A 161 6.72 4.17 9.65
CA LEU A 161 5.48 3.50 9.27
C LEU A 161 4.40 3.66 10.34
N THR A 162 4.78 3.48 11.61
CA THR A 162 3.89 3.69 12.76
C THR A 162 3.38 5.13 12.81
N GLY A 163 4.28 6.10 12.66
CA GLY A 163 3.93 7.52 12.66
C GLY A 163 2.97 7.90 11.52
N ILE A 164 3.24 7.47 10.29
CA ILE A 164 2.38 7.82 9.14
C ILE A 164 1.01 7.16 9.21
N LEU A 165 0.89 5.96 9.77
CA LEU A 165 -0.41 5.29 9.95
C LEU A 165 -1.27 6.02 10.99
N GLN A 166 -0.67 6.48 12.09
CA GLN A 166 -1.37 7.29 13.10
C GLN A 166 -1.83 8.64 12.52
N VAL A 167 -0.96 9.32 11.76
CA VAL A 167 -1.31 10.58 11.10
C VAL A 167 -2.40 10.38 10.06
N ALA A 168 -2.31 9.34 9.22
CA ALA A 168 -3.33 9.03 8.21
C ALA A 168 -4.69 8.76 8.85
N THR A 169 -4.71 8.00 9.95
CA THR A 169 -5.93 7.74 10.74
C THR A 169 -6.53 9.03 11.27
N GLY A 170 -5.68 9.89 11.84
CA GLY A 170 -6.05 11.21 12.32
C GLY A 170 -6.71 12.06 11.24
N VAL A 171 -6.03 12.23 10.11
CA VAL A 171 -6.55 12.97 8.94
C VAL A 171 -7.91 12.43 8.49
N LEU A 172 -8.03 11.11 8.31
CA LEU A 172 -9.27 10.50 7.83
C LEU A 172 -10.42 10.67 8.84
N SER A 173 -10.12 10.60 10.13
CA SER A 173 -11.13 10.71 11.19
C SER A 173 -11.66 12.13 11.40
N THR A 174 -10.87 13.16 11.06
CA THR A 174 -11.23 14.57 11.32
C THR A 174 -11.51 15.39 10.06
N LEU A 175 -11.26 14.85 8.87
CA LEU A 175 -11.57 15.56 7.62
C LEU A 175 -13.06 15.83 7.49
N THR A 176 -13.40 16.95 6.87
CA THR A 176 -14.78 17.27 6.51
C THR A 176 -14.93 17.34 5.00
N ILE A 177 -16.11 16.95 4.50
CA ILE A 177 -16.42 16.94 3.07
C ILE A 177 -17.35 18.08 2.71
N ASN A 178 -17.14 18.66 1.54
CA ASN A 178 -18.04 19.64 0.94
C ASN A 178 -18.96 18.95 -0.07
N LYS A 179 -20.09 18.44 0.43
CA LYS A 179 -21.07 17.70 -0.38
C LYS A 179 -21.60 18.52 -1.55
N GLU A 180 -21.80 19.82 -1.34
CA GLU A 180 -22.31 20.73 -2.37
C GLU A 180 -21.31 20.86 -3.52
N LYS A 181 -20.03 21.13 -3.23
CA LYS A 181 -18.98 21.23 -4.26
C LYS A 181 -18.75 19.92 -5.01
N MET A 182 -18.79 18.79 -4.30
CA MET A 182 -18.68 17.48 -4.95
C MET A 182 -19.86 17.22 -5.90
N TYR A 183 -21.08 17.65 -5.54
CA TYR A 183 -22.25 17.51 -6.39
C TYR A 183 -22.23 18.49 -7.58
N GLU A 184 -21.80 19.74 -7.37
CA GLU A 184 -21.64 20.74 -8.43
C GLU A 184 -20.60 20.34 -9.49
N ALA A 185 -19.61 19.52 -9.12
CA ALA A 185 -18.61 19.00 -10.04
C ALA A 185 -19.16 17.95 -11.02
N LEU A 186 -20.38 17.43 -10.79
CA LEU A 186 -21.05 16.52 -11.70
C LEU A 186 -21.63 17.30 -12.88
N SER A 187 -21.17 16.99 -14.09
CA SER A 187 -21.68 17.61 -15.32
C SER A 187 -22.63 16.68 -16.09
N PRO A 188 -23.66 17.23 -16.77
CA PRO A 188 -24.56 16.45 -17.63
C PRO A 188 -23.86 15.61 -18.69
N ASP A 189 -22.68 16.04 -19.15
CA ASP A 189 -21.89 15.33 -20.16
C ASP A 189 -21.44 13.95 -19.68
N MET A 190 -21.25 13.78 -18.36
CA MET A 190 -20.93 12.48 -17.75
C MET A 190 -22.05 11.45 -17.97
N LEU A 191 -23.31 11.90 -18.14
CA LEU A 191 -24.48 11.03 -18.35
C LEU A 191 -24.68 10.61 -19.82
N SER A 192 -23.83 11.08 -20.74
CA SER A 192 -23.86 10.64 -22.14
C SER A 192 -23.65 9.12 -22.29
N THR A 193 -22.84 8.52 -21.42
CA THR A 193 -22.64 7.06 -21.41
C THR A 193 -23.89 6.34 -20.91
N ASP A 194 -24.58 6.90 -19.92
CA ASP A 194 -25.82 6.34 -19.39
C ASP A 194 -26.95 6.36 -20.43
N LEU A 195 -26.97 7.39 -21.28
CA LEU A 195 -27.87 7.45 -22.43
C LEU A 195 -27.62 6.30 -23.42
N ALA A 196 -26.34 5.93 -23.63
CA ALA A 196 -26.02 4.75 -24.43
C ALA A 196 -26.46 3.46 -23.74
N TYR A 197 -26.25 3.32 -22.42
CA TYR A 197 -26.72 2.15 -21.66
C TYR A 197 -28.24 2.01 -21.67
N TYR A 198 -28.98 3.11 -21.64
CA TYR A 198 -30.43 3.12 -21.81
C TYR A 198 -30.83 2.46 -23.14
N LEU A 199 -30.22 2.87 -24.27
CA LEU A 199 -30.50 2.29 -25.58
C LEU A 199 -30.12 0.80 -25.65
N VAL A 200 -29.03 0.41 -25.01
CA VAL A 200 -28.62 -1.00 -24.93
C VAL A 200 -29.67 -1.84 -24.21
N ARG A 201 -30.24 -1.34 -23.10
CA ARG A 201 -31.33 -2.01 -22.39
C ARG A 201 -32.62 -2.11 -23.22
N LYS A 202 -32.81 -1.20 -24.18
CA LYS A 202 -33.91 -1.23 -25.16
C LYS A 202 -33.61 -2.14 -26.37
N GLY A 203 -32.46 -2.83 -26.40
CA GLY A 203 -32.11 -3.81 -27.42
C GLY A 203 -31.17 -3.30 -28.53
N VAL A 204 -30.72 -2.04 -28.46
CA VAL A 204 -29.79 -1.49 -29.45
C VAL A 204 -28.37 -2.02 -29.20
N PRO A 205 -27.65 -2.55 -30.20
CA PRO A 205 -26.26 -2.98 -30.02
C PRO A 205 -25.36 -1.85 -29.52
N PHE A 206 -24.44 -2.14 -28.59
CA PHE A 206 -23.63 -1.11 -27.90
C PHE A 206 -22.92 -0.13 -28.84
N ARG A 207 -22.32 -0.61 -29.93
CA ARG A 207 -21.64 0.25 -30.92
C ARG A 207 -22.59 1.27 -31.54
N GLU A 208 -23.81 0.86 -31.83
CA GLU A 208 -24.84 1.74 -32.38
C GLU A 208 -25.37 2.69 -31.29
N ALA A 209 -25.66 2.18 -30.09
CA ALA A 209 -26.08 3.00 -28.95
C ALA A 209 -25.08 4.11 -28.61
N HIS A 210 -23.78 3.80 -28.61
CA HIS A 210 -22.71 4.79 -28.42
C HIS A 210 -22.70 5.83 -29.54
N SER A 211 -22.86 5.41 -30.80
CA SER A 211 -22.94 6.35 -31.93
C SER A 211 -24.18 7.26 -31.84
N LEU A 212 -25.32 6.71 -31.43
CA LEU A 212 -26.56 7.47 -31.24
C LEU A 212 -26.45 8.45 -30.08
N SER A 213 -25.86 8.05 -28.95
CA SER A 213 -25.56 8.97 -27.84
C SER A 213 -24.64 10.12 -28.29
N GLY A 214 -23.60 9.82 -29.06
CA GLY A 214 -22.74 10.85 -29.66
C GLY A 214 -23.49 11.82 -30.57
N LYS A 215 -24.49 11.36 -31.33
CA LYS A 215 -25.38 12.24 -32.12
C LYS A 215 -26.26 13.12 -31.23
N CYS A 216 -26.74 12.61 -30.09
CA CYS A 216 -27.47 13.42 -29.11
C CYS A 216 -26.58 14.50 -28.50
N VAL A 217 -25.33 14.18 -28.14
CA VAL A 217 -24.35 15.18 -27.67
C VAL A 217 -24.11 16.25 -28.73
N ALA A 218 -23.83 15.86 -29.98
CA ALA A 218 -23.65 16.80 -31.08
C ALA A 218 -24.90 17.66 -31.34
N LEU A 219 -26.10 17.10 -31.17
CA LEU A 219 -27.35 17.86 -31.28
C LEU A 219 -27.47 18.91 -30.17
N ALA A 220 -27.12 18.58 -28.93
CA ALA A 220 -27.11 19.52 -27.81
C ALA A 220 -26.10 20.64 -28.03
N GLU A 221 -24.88 20.31 -28.48
CA GLU A 221 -23.83 21.28 -28.82
C GLU A 221 -24.26 22.24 -29.93
N ASN A 222 -24.83 21.71 -31.03
CA ASN A 222 -25.32 22.53 -32.15
C ASN A 222 -26.45 23.49 -31.73
N LYS A 223 -27.21 23.14 -30.69
CA LYS A 223 -28.26 23.99 -30.11
C LYS A 223 -27.77 24.87 -28.97
N SER A 224 -26.49 24.79 -28.60
CA SER A 224 -25.89 25.46 -27.46
C SER A 224 -26.68 25.25 -26.16
N CYS A 225 -27.14 24.01 -25.93
CA CYS A 225 -27.85 23.61 -24.71
C CYS A 225 -27.19 22.40 -24.04
N LEU A 226 -27.55 22.14 -22.78
CA LEU A 226 -27.10 20.95 -22.06
C LEU A 226 -27.77 19.69 -22.63
N LEU A 227 -27.08 18.55 -22.56
CA LEU A 227 -27.62 17.26 -22.99
C LEU A 227 -28.98 16.93 -22.32
N THR A 228 -29.12 17.29 -21.05
CA THR A 228 -30.35 17.13 -20.25
C THR A 228 -31.51 18.01 -20.70
N ASN A 229 -31.25 19.04 -21.50
CA ASN A 229 -32.28 19.96 -22.00
C ASN A 229 -32.91 19.51 -23.32
N LEU A 230 -32.42 18.41 -23.92
CA LEU A 230 -33.03 17.83 -25.11
C LEU A 230 -34.39 17.21 -24.76
N THR A 231 -35.40 17.58 -25.54
CA THR A 231 -36.74 17.02 -25.41
C THR A 231 -36.79 15.59 -25.94
N VAL A 232 -37.74 14.78 -25.45
CA VAL A 232 -37.95 13.41 -25.96
C VAL A 232 -38.20 13.40 -27.47
N LYS A 233 -38.88 14.42 -28.02
CA LYS A 233 -39.09 14.54 -29.47
C LYS A 233 -37.78 14.70 -30.24
N GLU A 234 -36.83 15.46 -29.69
CA GLU A 234 -35.52 15.66 -30.29
C GLU A 234 -34.66 14.40 -30.17
N LEU A 235 -34.71 13.71 -29.03
CA LEU A 235 -34.06 12.41 -28.87
C LEU A 235 -34.65 11.38 -29.86
N LYS A 236 -35.98 11.34 -30.02
CA LYS A 236 -36.67 10.51 -31.02
C LYS A 236 -36.25 10.81 -32.45
N SER A 237 -35.89 12.05 -32.77
CA SER A 237 -35.34 12.39 -34.10
C SER A 237 -34.00 11.71 -34.40
N VAL A 238 -33.28 11.26 -33.37
CA VAL A 238 -32.02 10.51 -33.48
C VAL A 238 -32.29 8.99 -33.47
N CYS A 239 -33.18 8.51 -32.61
CA CYS A 239 -33.54 7.09 -32.50
C CYS A 239 -34.97 6.90 -31.97
N ASP A 240 -35.76 6.06 -32.63
CA ASP A 240 -37.14 5.75 -32.21
C ASP A 240 -37.24 4.98 -30.88
N HIS A 241 -36.13 4.42 -30.38
CA HIS A 241 -36.10 3.65 -29.12
C HIS A 241 -36.10 4.52 -27.85
N PHE A 242 -36.01 5.85 -27.99
CA PHE A 242 -36.15 6.75 -26.85
C PHE A 242 -37.62 6.91 -26.46
N ASP A 243 -37.96 6.72 -25.19
CA ASP A 243 -39.29 6.97 -24.63
C ASP A 243 -39.22 8.02 -23.51
N ASP A 244 -40.37 8.36 -22.92
CA ASP A 244 -40.46 9.38 -21.85
C ASP A 244 -39.65 8.99 -20.58
N ASP A 245 -39.39 7.69 -20.37
CA ASP A 245 -38.54 7.15 -19.30
C ASP A 245 -37.06 7.54 -19.45
N VAL A 246 -36.62 8.04 -20.61
CA VAL A 246 -35.25 8.57 -20.80
C VAL A 246 -34.93 9.72 -19.84
N GLN A 247 -35.95 10.42 -19.32
CA GLN A 247 -35.77 11.49 -18.35
C GLN A 247 -35.15 10.99 -17.03
N GLU A 248 -35.29 9.70 -16.71
CA GLU A 248 -34.67 9.09 -15.54
C GLU A 248 -33.14 9.00 -15.65
N VAL A 249 -32.59 9.08 -16.87
CA VAL A 249 -31.14 9.10 -17.13
C VAL A 249 -30.50 10.38 -16.59
N TRP A 250 -31.25 11.48 -16.51
CA TRP A 250 -30.77 12.80 -16.09
C TRP A 250 -30.60 12.95 -14.57
N ASN A 251 -30.40 11.84 -13.86
CA ASN A 251 -30.27 11.78 -12.42
C ASN A 251 -29.00 11.02 -12.03
N TYR A 252 -28.06 11.70 -11.38
CA TYR A 252 -26.78 11.10 -10.95
C TYR A 252 -26.95 9.95 -9.94
N THR A 253 -28.02 9.94 -9.15
CA THR A 253 -28.31 8.80 -8.26
C THR A 253 -28.68 7.58 -9.09
N ASN A 254 -29.55 7.74 -10.10
CA ASN A 254 -29.88 6.66 -11.03
C ASN A 254 -28.65 6.19 -11.82
N SER A 255 -27.72 7.09 -12.13
CA SER A 255 -26.44 6.74 -12.74
C SER A 255 -25.66 5.73 -11.90
N VAL A 256 -25.39 6.09 -10.65
CA VAL A 256 -24.62 5.24 -9.72
C VAL A 256 -25.33 3.91 -9.42
N GLU A 257 -26.67 3.92 -9.30
CA GLU A 257 -27.46 2.72 -9.04
C GLU A 257 -27.47 1.69 -10.20
N GLN A 258 -26.94 2.02 -11.38
CA GLN A 258 -26.77 1.03 -12.45
C GLN A 258 -25.65 0.02 -12.13
N TYR A 259 -24.70 0.38 -11.27
CA TYR A 259 -23.49 -0.40 -10.99
C TYR A 259 -23.67 -1.30 -9.76
N ASN A 260 -24.62 -2.23 -9.81
CA ASN A 260 -24.93 -3.16 -8.71
C ASN A 260 -24.21 -4.52 -8.79
N CYS A 261 -23.33 -4.73 -9.77
CA CYS A 261 -22.47 -5.92 -9.80
C CYS A 261 -21.41 -5.84 -8.69
N ASN A 262 -20.86 -6.98 -8.26
CA ASN A 262 -19.85 -7.03 -7.21
C ASN A 262 -18.67 -6.09 -7.51
N GLY A 263 -18.37 -5.20 -6.57
CA GLY A 263 -17.34 -4.16 -6.73
C GLY A 263 -17.79 -2.89 -7.46
N GLY A 264 -19.07 -2.78 -7.83
CA GLY A 264 -19.67 -1.57 -8.39
C GLY A 264 -19.98 -0.51 -7.33
N THR A 265 -20.37 0.68 -7.77
CA THR A 265 -20.61 1.86 -6.91
C THR A 265 -22.07 2.02 -6.47
N GLY A 266 -23.00 1.20 -6.96
CA GLY A 266 -24.40 1.24 -6.58
C GLY A 266 -24.62 0.89 -5.10
N LYS A 267 -25.65 1.46 -4.47
CA LYS A 267 -25.90 1.25 -3.03
C LYS A 267 -26.17 -0.21 -2.66
N LYS A 268 -26.69 -1.00 -3.61
CA LYS A 268 -26.92 -2.44 -3.44
C LYS A 268 -25.75 -3.31 -3.86
N SER A 269 -24.74 -2.72 -4.51
CA SER A 269 -23.50 -3.43 -4.79
C SER A 269 -22.94 -3.92 -3.46
N PRO A 270 -22.68 -5.23 -3.29
CA PRO A 270 -21.79 -5.66 -2.23
C PRO A 270 -20.44 -5.02 -2.56
N GLY A 271 -20.15 -3.90 -1.91
CA GLY A 271 -18.83 -3.30 -1.94
C GLY A 271 -17.81 -4.27 -1.32
N VAL A 272 -16.59 -3.79 -1.10
CA VAL A 272 -15.82 -4.34 0.02
C VAL A 272 -16.71 -4.11 1.25
N ASP A 273 -17.40 -5.14 1.72
CA ASP A 273 -18.41 -5.01 2.76
C ASP A 273 -17.74 -4.32 3.95
N SER A 274 -18.28 -3.18 4.38
CA SER A 274 -17.78 -2.50 5.58
C SER A 274 -17.85 -3.44 6.79
N SER A 275 -18.71 -4.46 6.76
CA SER A 275 -18.75 -5.52 7.77
C SER A 275 -17.69 -6.62 7.57
N ASP A 276 -17.22 -6.91 6.34
CA ASP A 276 -16.13 -7.87 6.08
C ASP A 276 -14.76 -7.29 6.48
N VAL A 277 -14.54 -5.98 6.31
CA VAL A 277 -13.31 -5.31 6.80
C VAL A 277 -13.26 -5.35 8.34
N ILE A 278 -14.40 -5.17 9.00
CA ILE A 278 -14.53 -5.20 10.46
C ILE A 278 -14.50 -6.64 11.00
N CYS A 279 -14.91 -7.65 10.23
CA CYS A 279 -14.93 -9.06 10.63
C CYS A 279 -13.62 -9.83 10.39
N SER A 280 -12.55 -9.19 9.90
CA SER A 280 -11.22 -9.78 9.90
C SER A 280 -10.64 -9.80 11.33
N GLN A 281 -11.19 -10.72 12.14
CA GLN A 281 -10.83 -11.11 13.51
C GLN A 281 -10.02 -10.08 14.33
N SER A 282 -10.73 -9.42 15.23
CA SER A 282 -10.19 -8.82 16.45
C SER A 282 -9.45 -9.88 17.29
N GLY A 283 -8.19 -10.13 16.99
CA GLY A 283 -7.29 -10.99 17.76
C GLY A 283 -6.24 -10.24 18.55
N VAL A 284 -6.10 -8.92 18.37
CA VAL A 284 -5.14 -8.11 19.11
C VAL A 284 -5.89 -7.00 19.81
N ASP A 285 -6.30 -7.28 21.05
CA ASP A 285 -6.75 -6.25 21.97
C ASP A 285 -5.51 -5.42 22.35
N SER A 286 -5.49 -4.15 21.93
CA SER A 286 -4.43 -3.18 22.23
C SER A 286 -4.29 -2.86 23.73
N SER A 287 -5.06 -3.50 24.61
CA SER A 287 -4.97 -3.36 26.06
C SER A 287 -4.03 -4.35 26.78
N ASP A 288 -3.51 -5.39 26.10
CA ASP A 288 -2.72 -6.44 26.76
C ASP A 288 -1.20 -6.17 26.88
N VAL A 289 -0.71 -4.99 26.50
CA VAL A 289 0.73 -4.63 26.68
C VAL A 289 1.05 -4.19 28.12
N ILE A 290 0.05 -4.01 28.99
CA ILE A 290 0.27 -3.63 30.40
C ILE A 290 -0.58 -4.49 31.33
N ARG A 291 -0.07 -5.67 31.72
CA ARG A 291 -0.27 -6.24 33.08
C ARG A 291 0.65 -7.43 33.36
N SER A 292 1.35 -7.33 34.47
CA SER A 292 2.22 -8.32 35.08
C SER A 292 1.45 -9.31 35.97
N GLN A 293 1.84 -10.58 35.90
CA GLN A 293 1.57 -11.70 36.85
C GLN A 293 0.10 -12.16 37.01
N SER A 294 -0.26 -13.40 37.33
CA SER A 294 0.41 -14.66 37.71
C SER A 294 -0.63 -15.78 37.62
N GLY A 295 -0.26 -16.98 37.13
CA GLY A 295 -0.89 -18.28 37.39
C GLY A 295 -2.37 -18.47 37.04
N VAL A 296 -2.67 -19.44 36.16
CA VAL A 296 -3.56 -20.59 36.40
C VAL A 296 -3.55 -21.50 35.17
N ASP A 297 -3.64 -22.78 35.48
CA ASP A 297 -3.42 -23.99 34.70
C ASP A 297 -4.65 -24.44 33.89
N SER A 298 -4.39 -25.44 33.04
CA SER A 298 -5.23 -26.59 32.68
C SER A 298 -6.15 -26.55 31.45
N SER A 299 -5.66 -27.28 30.45
CA SER A 299 -6.32 -28.42 29.76
C SER A 299 -7.47 -28.21 28.78
N ASP A 300 -7.48 -29.13 27.81
CA ASP A 300 -8.61 -29.59 26.99
C ASP A 300 -8.95 -28.70 25.78
N VAL A 301 -8.96 -29.15 24.50
CA VAL A 301 -9.65 -30.32 23.94
C VAL A 301 -9.29 -30.51 22.44
N ILE A 302 -8.95 -31.76 22.06
CA ILE A 302 -9.26 -32.51 20.81
C ILE A 302 -8.64 -32.03 19.47
N ARG A 303 -7.60 -32.72 18.94
CA ARG A 303 -7.62 -33.92 18.05
C ARG A 303 -8.34 -33.76 16.70
N SER A 304 -7.58 -33.79 15.61
CA SER A 304 -7.92 -34.54 14.39
C SER A 304 -6.65 -35.20 13.82
N GLN A 305 -6.81 -36.44 13.34
CA GLN A 305 -5.76 -37.43 13.09
C GLN A 305 -5.06 -37.30 11.72
N PRO A 306 -3.87 -37.92 11.55
CA PRO A 306 -3.03 -37.82 10.37
C PRO A 306 -3.34 -38.89 9.30
N GLY A 307 -3.05 -38.60 8.04
CA GLY A 307 -2.78 -39.64 7.05
C GLY A 307 -3.20 -39.31 5.63
N VAL A 308 -2.24 -38.92 4.79
CA VAL A 308 -2.06 -39.52 3.46
C VAL A 308 -0.57 -39.70 3.22
N ASN A 309 -0.22 -40.93 2.92
CA ASN A 309 1.13 -41.44 2.72
C ASN A 309 1.67 -41.03 1.34
N SER A 310 2.93 -40.64 1.30
CA SER A 310 3.70 -40.34 0.09
C SER A 310 4.26 -41.62 -0.54
N SER A 311 4.01 -41.82 -1.84
CA SER A 311 4.81 -42.73 -2.66
C SER A 311 4.81 -42.30 -4.12
N ASP A 312 6.04 -42.14 -4.63
CA ASP A 312 6.49 -42.06 -6.02
C ASP A 312 6.07 -40.79 -6.80
N ILE A 313 6.94 -40.05 -7.49
CA ILE A 313 7.93 -40.44 -8.49
C ILE A 313 8.93 -39.27 -8.65
N ILE A 314 10.24 -39.46 -8.49
CA ILE A 314 11.28 -38.96 -9.44
C ILE A 314 12.49 -39.91 -9.34
N ARG A 315 12.69 -40.72 -10.39
CA ARG A 315 13.95 -41.41 -10.67
C ARG A 315 14.95 -40.40 -11.23
N SER A 316 16.15 -40.42 -10.66
CA SER A 316 17.36 -39.84 -11.23
C SER A 316 17.83 -40.62 -12.46
N GLN A 317 18.43 -39.93 -13.43
CA GLN A 317 19.71 -40.37 -14.01
C GLN A 317 20.58 -39.17 -14.46
N PRO A 318 21.93 -39.30 -14.36
CA PRO A 318 22.91 -38.25 -14.59
C PRO A 318 23.55 -38.33 -15.99
N GLY A 319 24.08 -37.21 -16.49
CA GLY A 319 25.05 -37.21 -17.60
C GLY A 319 24.85 -36.08 -18.60
N GLY A 320 25.80 -35.14 -18.64
CA GLY A 320 25.90 -34.09 -19.65
C GLY A 320 27.09 -33.20 -19.35
N ASP A 321 28.11 -33.33 -20.19
CA ASP A 321 29.51 -32.93 -20.00
C ASP A 321 29.77 -31.41 -19.98
N LEU A 322 30.82 -31.02 -19.26
CA LEU A 322 31.38 -29.68 -19.18
C LEU A 322 32.39 -29.47 -20.31
N SER A 323 32.12 -28.54 -21.23
CA SER A 323 33.20 -27.84 -21.95
C SER A 323 32.73 -26.55 -22.61
N ASP A 324 33.48 -25.47 -22.33
CA ASP A 324 33.73 -24.29 -23.15
C ASP A 324 32.56 -23.40 -23.61
N VAL A 325 32.49 -22.18 -23.05
CA VAL A 325 32.81 -20.94 -23.80
C VAL A 325 33.23 -19.83 -22.81
N ILE A 326 34.54 -19.74 -22.54
CA ILE A 326 35.18 -18.43 -22.31
C ILE A 326 35.80 -18.04 -23.66
N ARG A 327 35.29 -16.98 -24.29
CA ARG A 327 36.05 -16.20 -25.27
C ARG A 327 35.86 -14.72 -24.98
N SER A 328 36.91 -14.15 -24.41
CA SER A 328 37.24 -12.73 -24.44
C SER A 328 37.71 -12.32 -25.83
N GLN A 329 37.41 -11.09 -26.23
CA GLN A 329 38.36 -10.28 -27.01
C GLN A 329 38.32 -8.81 -26.56
N PRO A 330 39.46 -8.09 -26.68
CA PRO A 330 39.71 -6.81 -26.01
C PRO A 330 39.62 -5.60 -26.94
N GLY A 331 39.45 -4.42 -26.34
CA GLY A 331 40.05 -3.17 -26.82
C GLY A 331 39.14 -2.23 -27.62
N VAL A 332 38.67 -1.17 -26.96
CA VAL A 332 38.83 0.21 -27.46
C VAL A 332 39.12 1.09 -26.24
N ASP A 333 40.28 1.72 -26.28
CA ASP A 333 40.73 2.78 -25.37
C ASP A 333 40.34 4.13 -25.99
N SER A 334 39.74 5.01 -25.19
CA SER A 334 39.76 6.44 -25.42
C SER A 334 39.58 7.15 -24.10
N SER A 335 40.73 7.49 -23.52
CA SER A 335 40.96 8.52 -22.53
C SER A 335 40.05 9.75 -22.68
N ASP A 336 39.49 10.20 -21.55
CA ASP A 336 39.55 11.62 -21.18
C ASP A 336 39.58 11.73 -19.65
N VAL A 337 40.77 12.10 -19.16
CA VAL A 337 41.05 12.50 -17.79
C VAL A 337 40.79 13.99 -17.72
N ILE A 338 39.84 14.41 -16.89
CA ILE A 338 39.79 15.79 -16.40
C ILE A 338 39.85 15.75 -14.88
N HIS A 339 41.04 16.06 -14.37
CA HIS A 339 41.26 16.51 -13.00
C HIS A 339 40.73 17.93 -12.84
N SER A 340 39.89 18.15 -11.82
CA SER A 340 39.79 19.45 -11.14
C SER A 340 39.24 19.28 -9.72
N GLN A 341 40.14 19.38 -8.74
CA GLN A 341 39.90 20.08 -7.47
C GLN A 341 40.67 21.41 -7.58
N PRO A 342 40.23 22.53 -6.96
CA PRO A 342 39.99 22.71 -5.51
C PRO A 342 38.64 23.43 -5.25
N GLU A 343 38.15 23.78 -4.07
CA GLU A 343 38.78 24.26 -2.84
C GLU A 343 37.72 24.28 -1.72
N VAL A 344 38.18 24.17 -0.47
CA VAL A 344 37.37 24.22 0.75
C VAL A 344 37.10 25.68 1.09
N ASP A 345 35.83 26.09 1.15
CA ASP A 345 35.46 27.33 1.84
C ASP A 345 34.53 27.04 3.01
N LYS A 346 35.01 27.46 4.19
CA LYS A 346 34.30 27.48 5.46
C LYS A 346 33.17 28.51 5.38
N PHE A 347 31.97 28.09 5.73
CA PHE A 347 30.99 28.99 6.35
C PHE A 347 30.41 28.33 7.60
N ASP A 348 31.01 28.67 8.73
CA ASP A 348 30.35 28.71 10.02
C ASP A 348 29.19 29.70 9.95
N SER A 349 27.97 29.24 10.20
CA SER A 349 27.00 29.93 11.07
C SER A 349 25.65 29.21 11.06
N LEU A 350 25.05 29.14 12.25
CA LEU A 350 23.66 28.73 12.54
C LEU A 350 23.43 27.24 12.88
N SER A 351 24.12 26.77 13.93
CA SER A 351 23.46 25.99 15.00
C SER A 351 23.28 26.92 16.21
N PRO A 352 22.03 27.17 16.64
CA PRO A 352 21.63 26.61 17.93
C PRO A 352 20.14 26.21 17.95
N ILE A 353 19.80 25.02 17.44
CA ILE A 353 18.53 24.35 17.78
C ILE A 353 18.75 22.88 18.22
N LEU A 354 19.99 22.38 18.19
CA LEU A 354 20.30 20.98 18.48
C LEU A 354 20.82 20.71 19.91
N SER A 355 20.33 21.42 20.94
CA SER A 355 20.76 21.20 22.33
C SER A 355 19.63 21.02 23.36
N LEU A 356 18.42 20.61 22.97
CA LEU A 356 17.30 20.55 23.93
C LEU A 356 16.51 19.23 24.02
N VAL A 357 17.08 18.08 23.63
CA VAL A 357 16.38 16.78 23.82
C VAL A 357 17.23 15.66 24.45
N LEU A 358 18.52 15.85 24.72
CA LEU A 358 19.33 14.81 25.37
C LEU A 358 19.98 15.33 26.65
N THR A 359 19.24 15.30 27.76
CA THR A 359 19.77 15.09 29.12
C THR A 359 18.63 15.00 30.13
N ARG A 360 18.25 13.78 30.53
CA ARG A 360 18.05 13.44 31.96
C ARG A 360 18.37 11.95 32.20
N PRO A 361 19.24 11.62 33.18
CA PRO A 361 19.67 10.26 33.47
C PRO A 361 18.91 9.61 34.64
N MET A 362 18.96 8.27 34.63
CA MET A 362 18.61 7.25 35.65
C MET A 362 17.22 7.24 36.26
#